data_AF-A0A4P6JL34-F1
#
_entry.id   AF-A0A4P6JL34-F1
#
_cell.length_a   1.000
_cell.length_b   1.000
_cell.length_c   1.000
_cell.angle_alpha   90.00
_cell.angle_beta   90.00
_cell.angle_gamma   90.00
#
_symmetry.space_group_name_H-M   'P 1'
#
loop_
_entity.id
_entity.type
_entity.pdbx_description
1 polymer ?
#
loop_
_entity_poly.entity_id
_entity_poly.type
_entity_poly.pdbx_seq_one_letter_code
_entity_poly.pdbx_strand_id
1 'polypeptide(L)'
;MWHIICFCLPAVTRSEQQRFFTLFREVLRAYGREPGEMDIGLFFLHTLSAEEVLTVLEERLDMVVRSQEYLALSPAYGEEADVKRMIIDDHMRTLLEAERDWLKRTIARIRSLNIDGKSKLDMTYVASQT
;
A
#
# COMPACT_ATOMS: atom_id res chain seq x y z
N MET A 1 2.41 -4.71 -2.00
CA MET A 1 1.45 -5.05 -3.09
C MET A 1 0.95 -3.83 -3.84
N TRP A 2 1.51 -2.64 -3.60
CA TRP A 2 1.08 -1.38 -4.23
C TRP A 2 1.58 -1.16 -5.65
N HIS A 3 2.52 -2.01 -6.08
CA HIS A 3 2.91 -2.08 -7.48
C HIS A 3 1.71 -2.34 -8.40
N ILE A 4 0.65 -3.04 -7.96
CA ILE A 4 -0.47 -3.35 -8.87
C ILE A 4 -1.48 -2.19 -8.97
N ILE A 5 -1.56 -1.30 -7.98
CA ILE A 5 -2.60 -0.25 -7.92
C ILE A 5 -2.08 1.11 -8.41
N CYS A 6 -0.80 1.44 -8.23
CA CYS A 6 -0.24 2.72 -8.70
C CYS A 6 -0.01 2.81 -10.23
N PHE A 7 -0.02 1.69 -10.98
CA PHE A 7 0.11 1.73 -12.45
C PHE A 7 -1.20 2.09 -13.17
N CYS A 8 -2.28 2.32 -12.43
CA CYS A 8 -3.57 2.71 -12.95
C CYS A 8 -3.85 4.20 -12.76
N LEU A 9 -2.85 5.09 -12.80
CA LEU A 9 -3.09 6.52 -13.00
C LEU A 9 -3.54 6.73 -14.46
N PRO A 10 -4.83 7.00 -14.73
CA PRO A 10 -5.34 7.07 -16.10
C PRO A 10 -4.84 8.30 -16.86
N ALA A 11 -4.09 9.20 -16.20
CA ALA A 11 -3.56 10.43 -16.75
C ALA A 11 -2.09 10.34 -17.22
N VAL A 12 -1.44 9.17 -17.11
CA VAL A 12 -0.01 9.02 -17.40
C VAL A 12 0.18 8.05 -18.57
N THR A 13 0.90 8.48 -19.61
CA THR A 13 1.21 7.64 -20.77
C THR A 13 2.14 6.49 -20.37
N ARG A 14 2.16 5.39 -21.15
CA ARG A 14 3.07 4.26 -20.88
C ARG A 14 4.55 4.67 -20.82
N SER A 15 4.97 5.63 -21.64
CA SER A 15 6.34 6.15 -21.64
C SER A 15 6.68 6.92 -20.36
N GLU A 16 5.73 7.70 -19.84
CA GLU A 16 5.89 8.41 -18.57
C GLU A 16 5.90 7.45 -17.37
N GLN A 17 5.06 6.41 -17.39
CA GLN A 17 5.11 5.34 -16.38
C GLN A 17 6.46 4.63 -16.38
N GLN A 18 6.98 4.28 -17.57
CA GLN A 18 8.29 3.65 -17.71
C GLN A 18 9.41 4.56 -17.19
N ARG A 19 9.35 5.86 -17.52
CA ARG A 19 10.33 6.86 -17.07
C ARG A 19 10.31 7.03 -15.56
N PHE A 20 9.12 7.14 -14.96
CA PHE A 20 8.96 7.19 -13.51
C PHE A 20 9.57 5.95 -12.87
N PHE A 21 9.29 4.76 -13.40
CA PHE A 21 9.79 3.52 -12.84
C PHE A 21 11.31 3.41 -12.92
N THR A 22 11.93 3.85 -14.02
CA THR A 22 13.40 3.91 -14.14
C THR A 22 14.02 4.85 -13.11
N LEU A 23 13.52 6.08 -13.01
CA LEU A 23 14.01 7.06 -12.03
C LEU A 23 13.83 6.55 -10.60
N PHE A 24 12.68 5.93 -10.33
CA PHE A 24 12.38 5.36 -9.03
C PHE A 24 13.30 4.20 -8.66
N ARG A 25 13.62 3.32 -9.62
CA ARG A 25 14.61 2.25 -9.45
C ARG A 25 15.99 2.79 -9.08
N GLU A 26 16.41 3.88 -9.70
CA GLU A 26 17.69 4.52 -9.41
C GLU A 26 17.73 5.07 -7.98
N VAL A 27 16.65 5.73 -7.55
CA VAL A 27 16.51 6.22 -6.17
C VAL A 27 16.56 5.07 -5.17
N LEU A 28 15.79 3.99 -5.39
CA LEU A 28 15.80 2.84 -4.47
C LEU A 28 17.17 2.16 -4.37
N ARG A 29 17.89 2.04 -5.49
CA ARG A 29 19.27 1.53 -5.50
C ARG A 29 20.21 2.40 -4.69
N ALA A 30 20.05 3.72 -4.73
CA ALA A 30 20.84 4.63 -3.90
C ALA A 30 20.61 4.40 -2.40
N TYR A 31 19.43 3.92 -2.01
CA TYR A 31 19.10 3.52 -0.64
C TYR A 31 19.37 2.02 -0.34
N GLY A 32 20.01 1.29 -1.25
CA GLY A 32 20.33 -0.14 -1.09
C GLY A 32 19.11 -1.06 -1.05
N ARG A 33 17.99 -0.68 -1.69
CA ARG A 33 16.74 -1.44 -1.71
C ARG A 33 16.36 -1.87 -3.12
N GLU A 34 15.72 -3.03 -3.25
CA GLU A 34 15.11 -3.43 -4.52
C GLU A 34 13.62 -3.02 -4.62
N PRO A 35 13.13 -2.65 -5.82
CA PRO A 35 11.74 -2.25 -6.05
C PRO A 35 10.68 -3.30 -5.71
N GLY A 36 11.06 -4.56 -5.47
CA GLY A 36 10.13 -5.60 -5.03
C GLY A 36 9.97 -5.67 -3.50
N GLU A 37 10.91 -5.12 -2.74
CA GLU A 37 11.02 -5.32 -1.30
C GLU A 37 10.20 -4.32 -0.48
N MET A 38 9.77 -3.21 -1.10
CA MET A 38 9.23 -2.07 -0.38
C MET A 38 7.93 -1.57 -0.98
N ASP A 39 6.93 -1.38 -0.12
CA ASP A 39 5.70 -0.69 -0.47
C ASP A 39 5.97 0.82 -0.49
N ILE A 40 5.99 1.41 -1.69
CA ILE A 40 6.36 2.82 -1.91
C ILE A 40 5.47 3.75 -1.07
N GLY A 41 4.18 3.48 -1.02
CA GLY A 41 3.24 4.29 -0.24
C GLY A 41 3.57 4.27 1.25
N LEU A 42 4.04 3.13 1.76
CA LEU A 42 4.48 3.02 3.16
C LEU A 42 5.85 3.67 3.40
N PHE A 43 6.74 3.64 2.41
CA PHE A 43 8.06 4.26 2.54
C PHE A 43 7.95 5.75 2.84
N PHE A 44 7.07 6.49 2.15
CA PHE A 44 6.95 7.93 2.33
C PHE A 44 6.23 8.36 3.63
N LEU A 45 5.71 7.43 4.44
CA LEU A 45 5.02 7.82 5.67
C LEU A 45 5.91 8.59 6.66
N HIS A 46 7.24 8.41 6.61
CA HIS A 46 8.17 9.14 7.46
C HIS A 46 8.27 10.64 7.14
N THR A 47 7.78 11.09 5.99
CA THR A 47 7.79 12.50 5.60
C THR A 47 6.48 13.23 5.90
N LEU A 48 5.49 12.52 6.47
CA LEU A 48 4.14 13.03 6.69
C LEU A 48 3.90 13.31 8.17
N SER A 49 3.04 14.29 8.46
CA SER A 49 2.52 14.49 9.81
C SER A 49 1.65 13.32 10.26
N ALA A 50 1.41 13.21 11.56
CA ALA A 50 0.60 12.11 12.10
C ALA A 50 -0.84 12.10 11.56
N GLU A 51 -1.43 13.28 11.29
CA GLU A 51 -2.77 13.41 10.71
C GLU A 51 -2.79 13.00 9.22
N GLU A 52 -1.77 13.37 8.47
CA GLU A 52 -1.61 12.96 7.07
C GLU A 52 -1.38 11.45 6.95
N VAL A 53 -0.55 10.87 7.83
CA VAL A 53 -0.34 9.41 7.90
C VAL A 53 -1.67 8.69 8.16
N LEU A 54 -2.48 9.17 9.10
CA LEU A 54 -3.78 8.58 9.40
C LEU A 54 -4.72 8.67 8.19
N THR A 55 -4.80 9.83 7.56
CA THR A 55 -5.61 10.04 6.35
C THR A 55 -5.24 9.05 5.25
N VAL A 56 -3.95 8.93 4.92
CA VAL A 56 -3.47 8.04 3.86
C VAL A 56 -3.76 6.57 4.19
N LEU A 57 -3.57 6.15 5.44
CA LEU A 57 -3.84 4.77 5.85
C LEU A 57 -5.34 4.44 5.85
N GLU A 58 -6.20 5.41 6.20
CA GLU A 58 -7.66 5.28 6.17
C GLU A 58 -8.18 5.19 4.73
N GLU A 59 -7.70 6.05 3.82
CA GLU A 59 -8.01 5.97 2.39
C GLU A 59 -7.60 4.62 1.80
N ARG A 60 -6.40 4.15 2.16
CA ARG A 60 -5.89 2.82 1.78
C ARG A 60 -6.77 1.69 2.33
N LEU A 61 -7.26 1.81 3.56
CA LEU A 61 -8.20 0.83 4.13
C LEU A 61 -9.51 0.80 3.34
N ASP A 62 -10.07 1.96 3.00
CA ASP A 62 -11.28 2.05 2.18
C ASP A 62 -11.09 1.40 0.82
N MET A 63 -9.94 1.62 0.17
CA MET A 63 -9.62 0.98 -1.12
C MET A 63 -9.56 -0.54 -1.01
N VAL A 64 -8.96 -1.08 0.06
CA VAL A 64 -8.89 -2.52 0.30
C VAL A 64 -10.30 -3.09 0.52
N VAL A 65 -11.14 -2.41 1.31
CA VAL A 65 -12.53 -2.84 1.56
C VAL A 65 -13.32 -2.88 0.25
N ARG A 66 -13.28 -1.81 -0.57
CA ARG A 66 -13.94 -1.79 -1.89
C ARG A 66 -13.43 -2.88 -2.82
N SER A 67 -12.14 -3.20 -2.76
CA SER A 67 -11.55 -4.28 -3.56
C SER A 67 -12.06 -5.65 -3.13
N GLN A 68 -12.24 -5.89 -1.83
CA GLN A 68 -12.86 -7.11 -1.32
C GLN A 68 -14.32 -7.24 -1.76
N GLU A 69 -15.09 -6.14 -1.68
CA GLU A 69 -16.48 -6.10 -2.14
C GLU A 69 -16.58 -6.42 -3.64
N TYR A 70 -15.69 -5.83 -4.45
CA TYR A 70 -15.63 -6.12 -5.89
C TYR A 70 -15.33 -7.60 -6.18
N LEU A 71 -14.39 -8.21 -5.46
CA LEU A 71 -14.10 -9.65 -5.60
C LEU A 71 -15.25 -10.53 -5.12
N ALA A 72 -16.05 -10.09 -4.15
CA ALA A 72 -17.23 -10.80 -3.67
C ALA A 72 -18.41 -10.75 -4.66
N LEU A 73 -18.51 -9.68 -5.46
CA LEU A 73 -19.50 -9.53 -6.53
C LEU A 73 -19.17 -10.35 -7.78
N SER A 74 -17.97 -10.93 -7.88
CA SER A 74 -17.64 -11.83 -8.96
C SER A 74 -18.57 -13.05 -8.90
N PRO A 75 -19.39 -13.31 -9.93
CA PRO A 75 -20.34 -14.42 -9.89
C PRO A 75 -19.63 -15.73 -9.55
N ALA A 76 -20.24 -16.53 -8.69
CA ALA A 76 -19.91 -17.95 -8.60
C ALA A 76 -20.28 -18.59 -9.95
N TYR A 77 -19.36 -18.53 -10.91
CA TYR A 77 -19.61 -19.02 -12.25
C TYR A 77 -19.70 -20.55 -12.26
N GLY A 78 -20.60 -21.04 -13.12
CA GLY A 78 -21.05 -22.43 -13.24
C GLY A 78 -19.97 -23.47 -13.54
N GLU A 79 -20.43 -24.70 -13.81
CA GLU A 79 -19.76 -26.01 -13.67
C GLU A 79 -18.34 -26.23 -14.27
N GLU A 80 -17.68 -25.22 -14.81
CA GLU A 80 -16.24 -25.24 -15.14
C GLU A 80 -15.55 -23.96 -14.66
N ALA A 81 -15.58 -23.71 -13.35
CA ALA A 81 -14.68 -22.73 -12.73
C ALA A 81 -13.22 -23.18 -13.00
N ASP A 82 -12.51 -22.44 -13.86
CA ASP A 82 -11.09 -22.64 -14.12
C ASP A 82 -10.34 -22.64 -12.79
N VAL A 83 -9.77 -23.79 -12.40
CA VAL A 83 -9.02 -23.98 -11.15
C VAL A 83 -7.95 -22.91 -10.98
N LYS A 84 -7.34 -22.44 -12.09
CA LYS A 84 -6.37 -21.35 -12.06
C LYS A 84 -7.00 -20.06 -11.57
N ARG A 85 -8.23 -19.75 -12.01
CA ARG A 85 -8.97 -18.57 -11.58
C ARG A 85 -9.35 -18.65 -10.10
N MET A 86 -9.77 -19.82 -9.62
CA MET A 86 -10.05 -20.04 -8.19
C MET A 86 -8.82 -19.77 -7.33
N ILE A 87 -7.65 -20.28 -7.73
CA ILE A 87 -6.39 -20.06 -7.02
C ILE A 87 -6.02 -18.57 -7.01
N ILE A 88 -6.20 -17.88 -8.14
CA ILE A 88 -5.94 -16.43 -8.23
C ILE A 88 -6.88 -15.65 -7.30
N ASP A 89 -8.18 -15.92 -7.33
CA ASP A 89 -9.15 -15.20 -6.51
C ASP A 89 -8.97 -15.49 -5.01
N ASP A 90 -8.64 -16.73 -4.63
CA ASP A 90 -8.28 -17.12 -3.27
C ASP A 90 -7.02 -16.39 -2.77
N HIS A 91 -5.97 -16.37 -3.59
CA HIS A 91 -4.76 -15.63 -3.30
C HIS A 91 -5.05 -14.13 -3.08
N MET A 92 -5.81 -13.50 -3.98
CA MET A 92 -6.17 -12.10 -3.87
C MET A 92 -6.99 -11.80 -2.61
N ARG A 93 -7.96 -12.65 -2.27
CA ARG A 93 -8.75 -12.52 -1.03
C ARG A 93 -7.86 -12.58 0.21
N THR A 94 -6.97 -13.56 0.26
CA THR A 94 -6.02 -13.75 1.39
C THR A 94 -5.16 -12.50 1.59
N LEU A 95 -4.65 -11.93 0.51
CA LEU A 95 -3.79 -10.75 0.57
C LEU A 95 -4.53 -9.50 1.02
N LEU A 96 -5.73 -9.27 0.49
CA LEU A 96 -6.56 -8.14 0.87
C LEU A 96 -7.02 -8.23 2.33
N GLU A 97 -7.33 -9.43 2.81
CA GLU A 97 -7.68 -9.64 4.22
C GLU A 97 -6.50 -9.35 5.15
N ALA A 98 -5.32 -9.89 4.84
CA ALA A 98 -4.11 -9.62 5.60
C ALA A 98 -3.78 -8.12 5.63
N GLU A 99 -3.91 -7.42 4.50
CA GLU A 99 -3.67 -5.98 4.41
C GLU A 99 -4.71 -5.18 5.20
N ARG A 100 -6.00 -5.50 5.08
CA ARG A 100 -7.09 -4.85 5.84
C ARG A 100 -6.84 -4.95 7.34
N ASP A 101 -6.50 -6.13 7.82
CA ASP A 101 -6.33 -6.38 9.25
C ASP A 101 -5.07 -5.69 9.77
N TRP A 102 -4.01 -5.64 8.96
CA TRP A 102 -2.82 -4.85 9.28
C TRP A 102 -3.14 -3.35 9.35
N LEU A 103 -3.87 -2.80 8.38
CA LEU A 103 -4.26 -1.38 8.35
C LEU A 103 -5.09 -1.00 9.58
N LYS A 104 -6.11 -1.79 9.92
CA LYS A 104 -6.94 -1.57 11.11
C LYS A 104 -6.11 -1.51 12.39
N ARG A 105 -5.19 -2.47 12.59
CA ARG A 105 -4.31 -2.49 13.76
C ARG A 105 -3.35 -1.31 13.78
N THR A 106 -2.77 -0.95 12.63
CA THR A 106 -1.81 0.15 12.52
C THR A 106 -2.47 1.51 12.78
N ILE A 107 -3.64 1.77 12.18
CA ILE A 107 -4.42 2.99 12.42
C ILE A 107 -4.79 3.11 13.90
N ALA A 108 -5.30 2.04 14.50
CA ALA A 108 -5.64 2.03 15.93
C ALA A 108 -4.42 2.36 16.81
N ARG A 109 -3.25 1.78 16.48
CA ARG A 109 -2.00 2.07 17.19
C ARG A 109 -1.58 3.53 17.06
N ILE A 110 -1.59 4.10 15.85
CA ILE A 110 -1.21 5.51 15.64
C ILE A 110 -2.18 6.44 16.39
N ARG A 111 -3.48 6.18 16.31
CA ARG A 111 -4.48 6.95 17.07
C ARG A 111 -4.23 6.90 18.57
N SER A 112 -3.90 5.73 19.15
CA SER A 112 -3.56 5.64 20.57
C SER A 112 -2.32 6.46 20.94
N LEU A 113 -1.28 6.44 20.10
CA LEU A 113 -0.06 7.22 20.33
C LEU A 113 -0.30 8.74 20.22
N ASN A 114 -1.24 9.17 19.36
CA ASN A 114 -1.62 10.57 19.23
C ASN A 114 -2.51 11.07 20.38
N ILE A 115 -3.33 10.19 20.98
CA ILE A 115 -4.18 10.52 22.14
C ILE A 115 -3.33 10.71 23.40
N ASP A 116 -2.28 9.91 23.56
CA ASP A 116 -1.42 9.92 24.76
C ASP A 116 -0.32 10.99 24.74
N GLY A 117 -0.16 11.74 23.64
CA GLY A 117 0.87 12.75 23.52
C GLY A 117 0.60 13.78 22.43
N LYS A 118 0.35 15.03 22.83
CA LYS A 118 0.61 16.20 21.99
C LYS A 118 2.02 16.04 21.37
N SER A 119 2.06 15.85 20.06
CA SER A 119 3.24 15.87 19.18
C SER A 119 4.48 15.11 19.69
N LYS A 120 4.49 13.77 19.52
CA LYS A 120 5.73 12.96 19.65
C LYS A 120 6.15 12.24 18.37
N LEU A 121 5.54 12.59 17.24
CA LEU A 121 5.93 12.06 15.92
C LEU A 121 6.89 12.98 15.15
N ASP A 122 7.36 14.09 15.74
CA ASP A 122 8.59 14.77 15.33
C ASP A 122 9.81 13.93 15.75
N MET A 123 9.88 12.70 15.27
CA MET A 123 11.03 11.83 15.47
C MET A 123 12.04 12.16 14.38
N THR A 124 12.80 13.22 14.66
CA THR A 124 14.06 13.61 14.04
C THR A 124 14.94 12.37 13.80
N TYR A 125 14.91 11.84 12.57
CA TYR A 125 15.98 10.97 12.10
C TYR A 125 17.08 11.85 11.52
N VAL A 126 17.92 12.35 12.42
CA VAL A 126 19.16 13.03 12.07
C VAL A 126 19.99 12.07 11.22
N ALA A 127 20.25 12.50 9.99
CA ALA A 127 21.28 11.95 9.12
C ALA A 127 22.58 11.79 9.93
N SER A 128 22.86 10.56 10.32
CA SER A 128 24.14 10.15 10.85
C SER A 128 24.44 8.79 10.26
N GLN A 129 25.13 8.79 9.12
CA GLN A 129 26.46 8.20 9.01
C GLN A 129 26.98 8.30 7.57
N THR A 130 28.05 9.09 7.45
CA THR A 130 29.24 8.96 6.58
C THR A 130 29.08 8.67 5.10
#